data_AF-A0A9J5XSC6-F1
#
_entry.id   AF-A0A9J5XSC6-F1
#
_cell.length_a   1.000
_cell.length_b   1.000
_cell.length_c   1.000
_cell.angle_alpha   90.00
_cell.angle_beta   90.00
_cell.angle_gamma   90.00
#
_symmetry.space_group_name_H-M   'P 1'
#
loop_
_entity.id
_entity.type
_entity.pdbx_description
1 polymer ?
#
loop_
_entity_poly.entity_id
_entity_poly.type
_entity_poly.pdbx_seq_one_letter_code
_entity_poly.pdbx_strand_id
1 'polypeptide(L)'
;MMSKKCGGLTNLRQLWFEGYGISDINTLSALGGLRNLEKLILNNNNFNSSIFSSLKIFPSLKHLNLAANEINGNIEMNDIIDLSNLEYLDLSHNNIESFANTKGNKRMSSLRNL
;
A
#
# COMPACT_ATOMS: atom_id res chain seq x y z
N MET A 1 -6.49 5.25 22.77
CA MET A 1 -7.91 5.62 22.55
C MET A 1 -8.01 6.20 21.13
N MET A 2 -8.35 5.39 20.12
CA MET A 2 -8.62 5.86 18.75
C MET A 2 -9.55 4.85 18.07
N SER A 3 -10.86 4.97 18.31
CA SER A 3 -11.89 4.05 17.80
C SER A 3 -12.89 4.71 16.84
N LYS A 4 -12.62 5.93 16.36
CA LYS A 4 -13.41 6.50 15.27
C LYS A 4 -12.85 6.00 13.93
N LYS A 5 -13.46 4.93 13.40
CA LYS A 5 -13.33 4.57 11.97
C LYS A 5 -13.57 5.82 11.14
N CYS A 6 -12.68 6.14 10.20
CA CYS A 6 -12.82 7.27 9.27
C CYS A 6 -13.91 7.05 8.19
N GLY A 7 -15.03 6.40 8.54
CA GLY A 7 -16.11 6.04 7.61
C GLY A 7 -16.94 7.21 7.08
N GLY A 8 -16.75 8.42 7.62
CA GLY A 8 -17.44 9.64 7.15
C GLY A 8 -16.72 10.40 6.05
N LEU A 9 -15.46 10.07 5.75
CA LEU A 9 -14.65 10.78 4.75
C LEU A 9 -14.79 10.13 3.37
N THR A 10 -16.03 9.89 2.95
CA THR A 10 -16.34 9.19 1.69
C THR A 10 -15.87 9.97 0.45
N ASN A 11 -15.62 11.28 0.56
CA ASN A 11 -15.09 12.08 -0.55
C ASN A 11 -13.56 12.12 -0.61
N LEU A 12 -12.87 11.59 0.40
CA LEU A 12 -11.42 11.65 0.44
C LEU A 12 -10.82 10.73 -0.61
N ARG A 13 -10.07 11.32 -1.55
CA ARG A 13 -9.42 10.62 -2.67
C ARG A 13 -7.91 10.49 -2.50
N GLN A 14 -7.29 11.37 -1.70
CA GLN A 14 -5.86 11.41 -1.51
C GLN A 14 -5.53 11.55 -0.03
N LEU A 15 -4.52 10.81 0.44
CA LEU A 15 -4.08 10.82 1.83
C LEU A 15 -2.58 10.63 1.93
N TRP A 16 -1.91 11.51 2.67
CA TRP A 16 -0.46 11.55 2.77
C TRP A 16 -0.03 11.43 4.23
N PHE A 17 0.85 10.47 4.51
CA PHE A 17 1.57 10.32 5.76
C PHE A 17 3.04 10.11 5.43
N GLU A 18 3.81 11.18 5.41
CA GLU A 18 5.24 11.13 5.10
C GLU A 18 6.05 11.50 6.34
N GLY A 19 7.11 10.75 6.65
CA GLY A 19 8.08 11.16 7.67
C GLY A 19 7.59 11.03 9.12
N TYR A 20 6.53 10.26 9.38
CA TYR A 20 5.93 10.13 10.72
C TYR A 20 6.46 8.92 11.51
N GLY A 21 7.36 8.14 10.93
CA GLY A 21 7.92 6.96 11.57
C GLY A 21 6.90 5.84 11.79
N ILE A 22 5.88 5.75 10.92
CA ILE A 22 4.80 4.77 11.08
C ILE A 22 5.32 3.38 10.69
N SER A 23 5.19 2.42 11.60
CA SER A 23 5.50 1.00 11.34
C SER A 23 4.30 0.08 11.56
N ASP A 24 3.35 0.49 12.41
CA ASP A 24 2.22 -0.35 12.78
C ASP A 24 1.17 -0.39 11.67
N ILE A 25 1.07 -1.55 11.04
CA ILE A 25 0.11 -1.82 9.99
C ILE A 25 -1.35 -1.71 10.45
N ASN A 26 -1.62 -1.91 11.75
CA ASN A 26 -2.95 -1.75 12.32
C ASN A 26 -3.45 -0.31 12.20
N THR A 27 -2.56 0.68 12.03
CA THR A 27 -2.93 2.07 11.73
C THR A 27 -3.78 2.17 10.47
N LEU A 28 -3.51 1.35 9.45
CA LEU A 28 -4.32 1.35 8.21
C LEU A 28 -5.72 0.79 8.43
N SER A 29 -5.93 -0.12 9.40
CA SER A 29 -7.26 -0.68 9.67
C SER A 29 -8.29 0.38 10.06
N ALA A 30 -7.87 1.45 10.75
CA ALA A 30 -8.71 2.59 11.09
C ALA A 30 -9.18 3.39 9.87
N LEU A 31 -8.45 3.27 8.75
CA LEU A 31 -8.73 3.90 7.47
C LEU A 31 -9.63 3.06 6.55
N GLY A 32 -10.08 1.87 6.95
CA GLY A 32 -10.91 0.99 6.11
C GLY A 32 -12.27 1.57 5.69
N GLY A 33 -12.64 2.74 6.20
CA GLY A 33 -13.80 3.52 5.75
C GLY A 33 -13.55 4.36 4.49
N LEU A 34 -12.29 4.58 4.10
CA LEU A 34 -11.88 5.41 2.96
C LEU A 34 -12.00 4.66 1.63
N ARG A 35 -13.21 4.22 1.31
CA ARG A 35 -13.47 3.36 0.13
C ARG A 35 -13.12 4.02 -1.20
N ASN A 36 -13.16 5.35 -1.28
CA ASN A 36 -12.89 6.14 -2.49
C ASN A 36 -11.46 6.68 -2.57
N LEU A 37 -10.56 6.20 -1.71
CA LEU A 37 -9.16 6.62 -1.72
C LEU A 37 -8.47 6.09 -2.99
N GLU A 38 -7.92 6.99 -3.80
CA GLU A 38 -7.24 6.70 -5.07
C GLU A 38 -5.72 6.85 -4.96
N LYS A 39 -5.23 7.72 -4.07
CA LYS A 39 -3.80 7.99 -3.87
C LYS A 39 -3.43 7.93 -2.40
N LEU A 40 -2.47 7.07 -2.08
CA LEU A 40 -1.93 6.90 -0.74
C LEU A 40 -0.41 7.08 -0.76
N ILE A 41 0.06 8.07 0.00
CA ILE A 41 1.48 8.42 0.09
C ILE A 41 1.95 8.07 1.50
N LEU A 42 2.88 7.12 1.58
CA LEU A 42 3.43 6.54 2.81
C LEU A 42 4.96 6.52 2.82
N ASN A 43 5.60 7.31 1.96
CA ASN A 43 7.05 7.32 1.87
C ASN A 43 7.70 7.88 3.13
N ASN A 44 8.99 7.57 3.35
CA ASN A 44 9.73 8.00 4.54
C ASN A 44 9.06 7.53 5.85
N ASN A 45 8.71 6.25 5.95
CA ASN A 45 8.20 5.63 7.18
C ASN A 45 8.97 4.33 7.48
N ASN A 46 8.45 3.49 8.38
CA ASN A 46 9.09 2.26 8.84
C ASN A 46 8.23 1.04 8.50
N PHE A 47 7.51 1.06 7.37
CA PHE A 47 6.71 -0.09 6.94
C PHE A 47 7.60 -1.21 6.39
N ASN A 48 7.26 -2.45 6.71
CA ASN A 48 7.89 -3.65 6.13
C ASN A 48 6.95 -4.34 5.12
N SER A 49 7.38 -5.47 4.57
CA SER A 49 6.63 -6.22 3.53
C SER A 49 5.21 -6.66 3.95
N SER A 50 4.90 -6.73 5.25
CA SER A 50 3.54 -7.04 5.71
C SER A 50 2.49 -5.99 5.30
N ILE A 51 2.92 -4.79 4.87
CA ILE A 51 2.01 -3.71 4.48
C ILE A 51 1.04 -4.08 3.37
N PHE A 52 1.48 -4.89 2.40
CA PHE A 52 0.67 -5.28 1.25
C PHE A 52 -0.61 -6.01 1.67
N SER A 53 -0.56 -6.81 2.74
CA SER A 53 -1.72 -7.52 3.28
C SER A 53 -2.86 -6.58 3.73
N SER A 54 -2.53 -5.39 4.24
CA SER A 54 -3.50 -4.46 4.80
C SER A 54 -3.93 -3.36 3.85
N LEU A 55 -3.26 -3.19 2.72
CA LEU A 55 -3.67 -2.27 1.65
C LEU A 55 -4.90 -2.76 0.88
N LYS A 56 -5.28 -4.04 1.05
CA LYS A 56 -6.48 -4.66 0.44
C LYS A 56 -7.80 -4.00 0.87
N ILE A 57 -7.78 -3.16 1.89
CA ILE A 57 -8.95 -2.42 2.38
C ILE A 57 -9.31 -1.18 1.53
N PHE A 58 -8.45 -0.78 0.60
CA PHE A 58 -8.63 0.39 -0.26
C PHE A 58 -8.99 -0.05 -1.70
N PRO A 59 -10.26 -0.37 -1.98
CA PRO A 59 -10.64 -0.96 -3.26
C PRO A 59 -10.42 -0.03 -4.46
N SER A 60 -10.39 1.29 -4.25
CA SER A 60 -10.20 2.29 -5.33
C SER A 60 -8.76 2.76 -5.49
N LEU A 61 -7.80 2.16 -4.78
CA LEU A 61 -6.43 2.65 -4.77
C LEU A 61 -5.76 2.45 -6.14
N LYS A 62 -5.23 3.54 -6.70
CA LYS A 62 -4.54 3.59 -8.00
C LYS A 62 -3.07 3.95 -7.88
N HIS A 63 -2.73 4.80 -6.90
CA HIS A 63 -1.39 5.31 -6.71
C HIS A 63 -0.93 5.05 -5.29
N LEU A 64 0.17 4.32 -5.15
CA LEU A 64 0.77 4.01 -3.87
C LEU A 64 2.25 4.38 -3.87
N ASN A 65 2.66 5.25 -2.94
CA ASN A 65 4.07 5.54 -2.71
C ASN A 65 4.52 4.93 -1.38
N LEU A 66 5.43 3.97 -1.44
CA LEU A 66 6.08 3.29 -0.33
C LEU A 66 7.60 3.50 -0.34
N ALA A 67 8.08 4.51 -1.08
CA ALA A 67 9.51 4.79 -1.16
C ALA A 67 10.11 5.07 0.22
N ALA A 68 11.39 4.75 0.42
CA ALA A 68 12.09 4.99 1.69
C ALA A 68 11.33 4.42 2.91
N ASN A 69 11.12 3.11 2.88
CA ASN A 69 10.58 2.32 3.98
C ASN A 69 11.54 1.15 4.30
N GLU A 70 11.13 0.23 5.16
CA GLU A 70 11.89 -0.95 5.56
C GLU A 70 11.42 -2.23 4.85
N ILE A 71 10.84 -2.10 3.65
CA ILE A 71 10.39 -3.24 2.84
C ILE A 71 11.63 -4.01 2.38
N ASN A 72 11.69 -5.29 2.72
CA ASN A 72 12.90 -6.09 2.50
C ASN A 72 12.61 -7.54 2.09
N GLY A 73 13.67 -8.23 1.64
CA GLY A 73 13.64 -9.63 1.27
C GLY A 73 12.94 -9.87 -0.07
N ASN A 74 12.37 -11.07 -0.21
CA ASN A 74 11.66 -11.49 -1.42
C ASN A 74 10.18 -11.10 -1.32
N ILE A 75 9.73 -10.27 -2.26
CA ILE A 75 8.34 -9.80 -2.31
C ILE A 75 7.50 -10.74 -3.17
N GLU A 76 6.45 -11.30 -2.57
CA GLU A 76 5.46 -12.08 -3.32
C GLU A 76 4.56 -11.14 -4.12
N MET A 77 4.65 -11.22 -5.46
CA MET A 77 3.83 -10.40 -6.37
C MET A 77 2.33 -10.59 -6.14
N ASN A 78 1.90 -11.74 -5.61
CA ASN A 78 0.49 -12.00 -5.29
C ASN A 78 -0.09 -10.99 -4.29
N ASP A 79 0.71 -10.50 -3.33
CA ASP A 79 0.25 -9.53 -2.35
C ASP A 79 0.01 -8.14 -2.98
N ILE A 80 0.69 -7.85 -4.09
CA ILE A 80 0.53 -6.62 -4.89
C ILE A 80 -0.59 -6.80 -5.92
N ILE A 81 -0.72 -7.97 -6.55
CA ILE A 81 -1.74 -8.28 -7.57
C ILE A 81 -3.17 -8.17 -7.02
N ASP A 82 -3.36 -8.44 -5.72
CA ASP A 82 -4.66 -8.28 -5.07
C ASP A 82 -5.11 -6.80 -5.00
N LEU A 83 -4.20 -5.84 -5.20
CA LEU A 83 -4.51 -4.41 -5.38
C LEU A 83 -4.93 -4.15 -6.83
N SER A 84 -6.03 -4.76 -7.25
CA SER A 84 -6.45 -4.87 -8.67
C SER A 84 -6.62 -3.55 -9.45
N ASN A 85 -6.76 -2.40 -8.77
CA ASN A 85 -6.87 -1.08 -9.40
C ASN A 85 -5.56 -0.29 -9.40
N LEU A 86 -4.46 -0.87 -8.89
CA LEU A 86 -3.19 -0.17 -8.79
C LEU A 86 -2.58 0.06 -10.18
N GLU A 87 -2.29 1.32 -10.47
CA GLU A 87 -1.71 1.81 -11.72
C GLU A 87 -0.26 2.24 -11.51
N TYR A 88 0.05 2.75 -10.32
CA TYR A 88 1.37 3.24 -9.93
C TYR A 88 1.74 2.74 -8.54
N LEU A 89 2.93 2.15 -8.45
CA LEU A 89 3.57 1.76 -7.20
C LEU A 89 4.96 2.39 -7.19
N ASP A 90 5.43 2.87 -6.05
CA ASP A 90 6.83 3.28 -5.88
C ASP A 90 7.39 2.57 -4.66
N LEU A 91 8.40 1.72 -4.90
CA LEU A 91 9.13 0.97 -3.89
C LEU A 91 10.60 1.40 -3.81
N SER A 92 10.96 2.53 -4.42
CA SER A 92 12.34 3.02 -4.43
C SER A 92 12.87 3.22 -3.01
N HIS A 93 14.18 3.12 -2.84
CA HIS A 93 14.83 3.28 -1.53
C HIS A 93 14.30 2.30 -0.45
N ASN A 94 13.98 1.07 -0.83
CA ASN A 94 13.74 -0.06 0.07
C ASN A 94 14.86 -1.11 -0.08
N ASN A 95 14.84 -2.16 0.75
CA ASN A 95 15.85 -3.23 0.78
C ASN A 95 15.34 -4.52 0.12
N ILE A 96 14.66 -4.40 -1.03
CA ILE A 96 14.04 -5.51 -1.76
C ILE A 96 15.12 -6.32 -2.49
N GLU A 97 15.14 -7.63 -2.30
CA GLU A 97 16.10 -8.53 -2.94
C GLU A 97 15.58 -9.07 -4.28
N SER A 98 14.32 -9.51 -4.32
CA SER A 98 13.70 -10.01 -5.56
C SER A 98 12.17 -9.99 -5.51
N PHE A 99 11.53 -10.11 -6.67
CA PHE A 99 10.09 -10.30 -6.80
C PHE A 99 9.79 -11.74 -7.23
N ALA A 100 9.00 -12.46 -6.43
CA ALA A 100 8.61 -13.84 -6.70
C ALA A 100 7.15 -13.94 -7.12
N ASN A 101 6.84 -14.77 -8.13
CA ASN A 101 5.47 -15.03 -8.57
C ASN A 101 5.09 -16.48 -8.26
N THR A 102 4.59 -16.74 -7.06
CA THR A 102 4.42 -18.11 -6.52
C THR A 102 3.06 -18.75 -6.84
N LYS A 103 2.09 -17.98 -7.37
CA LYS A 103 0.75 -18.49 -7.73
C LYS A 103 0.34 -17.91 -9.07
N GLY A 104 0.24 -18.77 -10.10
CA GLY A 104 -0.31 -18.56 -11.44
C GLY A 104 -0.56 -17.11 -11.94
N ASN A 105 0.11 -16.74 -13.03
CA ASN A 105 0.03 -15.45 -13.72
C ASN A 105 -1.39 -14.84 -13.85
N LYS A 106 -1.75 -13.94 -12.94
CA LYS A 106 -2.58 -12.77 -13.31
C LYS A 106 -1.61 -11.67 -13.74
N ARG A 107 -1.55 -11.38 -15.03
CA ARG A 107 -0.78 -10.24 -15.54
C ARG A 107 -1.40 -8.94 -15.03
N MET A 108 -0.62 -8.15 -14.30
CA MET A 108 -0.89 -6.73 -14.08
C MET A 108 -0.58 -6.01 -15.39
N SER A 109 -1.58 -5.76 -16.24
CA SER A 109 -1.38 -5.08 -17.52
C SER A 109 -1.28 -3.55 -17.40
N SER A 110 -1.61 -2.99 -16.23
CA SER A 110 -1.69 -1.54 -15.98
C SER A 110 -0.57 -0.98 -15.10
N LEU A 111 0.14 -1.82 -14.33
CA LEU A 111 1.09 -1.35 -13.31
C LEU A 111 2.37 -0.81 -13.96
N ARG A 112 2.78 0.39 -13.54
CA ARG A 112 4.03 1.03 -13.96
C ARG A 112 4.94 1.28 -12.76
N ASN A 113 6.25 1.33 -13.03
CA ASN A 113 7.33 1.69 -12.09
C ASN A 113 7.47 0.80 -10.85
N LEU A 114 7.70 -0.50 -11.04
CA LEU A 114 8.13 -1.40 -9.96
C LEU A 114 9.56 -1.07 -9.47
#